data_AF-A0A402A800-F1
#
_entry.id   AF-A0A402A800-F1
#
_cell.length_a   1.000
_cell.length_b   1.000
_cell.length_c   1.000
_cell.angle_alpha   90.00
_cell.angle_beta   90.00
_cell.angle_gamma   90.00
#
_symmetry.space_group_name_H-M   'P 1'
#
loop_
_entity.id
_entity.type
_entity.pdbx_description
1 polymer ?
#
loop_
_entity_poly.entity_id
_entity_poly.type
_entity_poly.pdbx_seq_one_letter_code
_entity_poly.pdbx_strand_id
1 'polypeptide(L)'
;MDVLFTQLVEGLIGILLVAVLAVLAFLLIYGTLRLLRLPVSWGVWTISIFSLLLSVTYSVFLVLQGHSLAQLRPLQEPGSNLGFLSFLIMVYSLGQWLTRRLYLLMKKTGQTVLTTFSRNILLVLRKYHPLFGWVVGITATAHMFYYIFLLVLHPTVDQRLQRDLLLGTVAWLVLGVLLSLGFFVEKAVERKKLPKGLRTLHFVTALAFLGIIIVHVSLK
;
A
#
# COMPACT_ATOMS: atom_id res chain seq x y z
N MET A 1 -9.15 -13.60 -26.96
CA MET A 1 -9.18 -13.51 -25.49
C MET A 1 -7.79 -13.63 -24.86
N ASP A 2 -6.74 -13.95 -25.64
CA ASP A 2 -5.48 -14.42 -25.05
C ASP A 2 -4.57 -13.31 -24.51
N VAL A 3 -4.51 -12.14 -25.14
CA VAL A 3 -3.58 -11.08 -24.73
C VAL A 3 -3.94 -10.49 -23.36
N LEU A 4 -5.21 -10.16 -23.13
CA LEU A 4 -5.67 -9.59 -21.85
C LEU A 4 -5.50 -10.59 -20.69
N PHE A 5 -5.82 -11.86 -20.94
CA PHE A 5 -5.68 -12.91 -19.94
C PHE A 5 -4.21 -13.14 -19.58
N THR A 6 -3.32 -13.22 -20.57
CA THR A 6 -1.87 -13.36 -20.34
C THR A 6 -1.31 -12.18 -19.56
N GLN A 7 -1.65 -10.94 -19.93
CA GLN A 7 -1.22 -9.73 -19.20
C GLN A 7 -1.71 -9.72 -17.74
N LEU A 8 -2.94 -10.16 -17.48
CA LEU A 8 -3.47 -10.32 -16.12
C LEU A 8 -2.69 -11.37 -15.34
N VAL A 9 -2.39 -12.52 -15.94
CA VAL A 9 -1.64 -13.61 -15.27
C VAL A 9 -0.21 -13.17 -14.96
N GLU A 10 0.50 -12.57 -15.91
CA GLU A 10 1.85 -12.05 -15.70
C GLU A 10 1.89 -10.96 -14.62
N GLY A 11 0.93 -10.03 -14.65
CA GLY A 11 0.76 -9.02 -13.61
C GLY A 11 0.53 -9.62 -12.23
N LEU A 12 -0.33 -10.65 -12.13
CA LEU A 12 -0.60 -11.37 -10.88
C LEU A 12 0.64 -12.11 -10.36
N ILE A 13 1.44 -12.73 -11.25
CA ILE A 13 2.70 -13.38 -10.87
C ILE A 13 3.71 -12.35 -10.35
N GLY A 14 3.87 -11.23 -11.03
CA GLY A 14 4.75 -10.14 -10.58
C GLY A 14 4.35 -9.61 -9.20
N ILE A 15 3.05 -9.35 -9.02
CA ILE A 15 2.44 -9.00 -7.73
C ILE A 15 2.79 -10.06 -6.67
N LEU A 16 2.53 -11.34 -6.94
CA LEU A 16 2.78 -12.41 -5.97
C LEU A 16 4.27 -12.48 -5.57
N LEU A 17 5.18 -12.38 -6.54
CA LEU A 17 6.62 -12.41 -6.30
C LEU A 17 7.06 -11.27 -5.39
N VAL A 18 6.62 -10.04 -5.68
CA VAL A 18 6.92 -8.87 -4.84
C VAL A 18 6.35 -9.05 -3.44
N ALA A 19 5.14 -9.61 -3.30
CA ALA A 19 4.55 -9.87 -1.98
C ALA A 19 5.41 -10.84 -1.15
N VAL A 20 5.86 -11.92 -1.77
CA VAL A 20 6.72 -12.92 -1.09
C VAL A 20 8.03 -12.26 -0.67
N LEU A 21 8.70 -11.53 -1.57
CA LEU A 21 9.95 -10.84 -1.26
C LEU A 21 9.78 -9.81 -0.14
N ALA A 22 8.67 -9.05 -0.15
CA ALA A 22 8.35 -8.09 0.90
C ALA A 22 8.14 -8.75 2.26
N VAL A 23 7.44 -9.88 2.32
CA VAL A 23 7.26 -10.65 3.55
C VAL A 23 8.60 -11.19 4.06
N LEU A 24 9.43 -11.75 3.18
CA LEU A 24 10.75 -12.26 3.54
C LEU A 24 11.66 -11.13 4.06
N ALA A 25 11.68 -9.98 3.37
CA ALA A 25 12.43 -8.81 3.81
C ALA A 25 11.93 -8.30 5.18
N PHE A 26 10.61 -8.24 5.39
CA PHE A 26 10.05 -7.86 6.69
C PHE A 26 10.45 -8.82 7.80
N LEU A 27 10.38 -10.13 7.56
CA LEU A 27 10.79 -11.15 8.53
C LEU A 27 12.28 -11.06 8.85
N LEU A 28 13.13 -10.83 7.83
CA LEU A 28 14.56 -10.63 8.00
C LEU A 28 14.85 -9.38 8.85
N ILE A 29 14.27 -8.23 8.49
CA ILE A 29 14.43 -6.98 9.23
C ILE A 29 13.94 -7.14 10.68
N TYR A 30 12.77 -7.76 10.87
CA TYR A 30 12.24 -8.04 12.20
C TYR A 30 13.18 -8.95 13.00
N GLY A 31 13.68 -10.02 12.39
CA GLY A 31 14.66 -10.93 13.00
C GLY A 31 15.93 -10.20 13.43
N THR A 32 16.53 -9.42 12.53
CA THR A 32 17.74 -8.62 12.81
C THR A 32 17.51 -7.62 13.95
N LEU A 33 16.41 -6.87 13.93
CA LEU A 33 16.08 -5.94 15.02
C LEU A 33 15.96 -6.66 16.36
N ARG A 34 15.38 -7.88 16.38
CA ARG A 34 15.28 -8.69 17.60
C ARG A 34 16.63 -9.24 18.06
N LEU A 35 17.48 -9.69 17.14
CA LEU A 35 18.84 -10.14 17.45
C LEU A 35 19.68 -9.00 18.06
N LEU A 36 19.57 -7.80 17.50
CA LEU A 36 20.24 -6.59 17.99
C LEU A 36 19.59 -5.98 19.23
N ARG A 37 18.50 -6.57 19.74
CA ARG A 37 17.69 -6.04 20.86
C ARG A 37 17.19 -4.62 20.62
N LEU A 38 17.08 -4.21 19.36
CA LEU A 38 16.58 -2.90 18.98
C LEU A 38 15.05 -2.87 19.02
N PRO A 39 14.45 -1.75 19.43
CA PRO A 39 13.01 -1.59 19.37
C PRO A 39 12.53 -1.60 17.91
N VAL A 40 11.53 -2.44 17.62
CA VAL A 40 10.94 -2.60 16.28
C VAL A 40 10.37 -1.27 15.73
N SER A 41 10.06 -0.32 16.62
CA SER A 41 9.65 1.04 16.21
C SER A 41 10.69 1.74 15.35
N TRP A 42 11.98 1.57 15.64
CA TRP A 42 13.03 2.21 14.87
C TRP A 42 13.04 1.74 13.42
N GLY A 43 13.01 0.42 13.19
CA GLY A 43 12.94 -0.12 11.83
C GLY A 43 11.72 0.37 11.05
N VAL A 44 10.54 0.38 11.69
CA VAL A 44 9.32 0.86 11.04
C VAL A 44 9.38 2.36 10.72
N TRP A 45 9.86 3.18 11.65
CA TRP A 45 10.03 4.62 11.41
C TRP A 45 11.06 4.89 10.31
N THR A 46 12.22 4.23 10.34
CA THR A 46 13.25 4.38 9.30
C THR A 46 12.71 4.02 7.93
N ILE A 47 12.04 2.88 7.77
CA ILE A 47 11.44 2.48 6.48
C ILE A 47 10.38 3.50 6.04
N SER A 48 9.53 3.98 6.96
CA SER A 48 8.46 4.92 6.64
C SER A 48 9.01 6.30 6.23
N ILE A 49 9.97 6.83 6.98
CA ILE A 49 10.65 8.11 6.67
C ILE A 49 11.41 7.98 5.35
N PHE A 50 12.17 6.91 5.16
CA PHE A 50 12.89 6.66 3.93
C PHE A 50 11.95 6.59 2.72
N SER A 51 10.84 5.85 2.84
CA SER A 51 9.82 5.76 1.78
C SER A 51 9.19 7.12 1.46
N LEU A 52 8.89 7.91 2.50
CA LEU A 52 8.32 9.25 2.34
C LEU A 52 9.31 10.22 1.69
N LEU A 53 10.57 10.24 2.15
CA LEU A 53 11.62 11.07 1.57
C LEU A 53 11.89 10.70 0.12
N LEU A 54 11.95 9.40 -0.19
CA LEU A 54 12.12 8.93 -1.57
C LEU A 54 10.96 9.41 -2.45
N SER A 55 9.72 9.26 -1.98
CA SER A 55 8.52 9.74 -2.68
C SER A 55 8.53 11.25 -2.92
N VAL A 56 8.85 12.04 -1.89
CA VAL A 56 8.85 13.51 -1.97
C VAL A 56 9.98 13.99 -2.88
N THR A 57 11.21 13.52 -2.66
CA THR A 57 12.38 13.89 -3.46
C THR A 57 12.15 13.57 -4.93
N TYR A 58 11.55 12.41 -5.21
CA TYR A 58 11.24 12.00 -6.56
C TYR A 58 10.17 12.90 -7.21
N SER A 59 9.11 13.24 -6.48
CA SER A 59 8.06 14.15 -6.96
C SER A 59 8.63 15.55 -7.27
N VAL A 60 9.50 16.07 -6.39
CA VAL A 60 10.16 17.37 -6.57
C VAL A 60 11.12 17.34 -7.76
N PHE A 61 11.94 16.30 -7.89
CA PHE A 61 12.88 16.13 -9.00
C PHE A 61 12.17 16.15 -10.36
N LEU A 62 11.04 15.43 -10.47
CA LEU A 62 10.23 15.43 -11.71
C LEU A 62 9.65 16.80 -12.05
N VAL A 63 9.18 17.55 -11.05
CA VAL A 63 8.64 18.91 -11.25
C VAL A 63 9.74 19.88 -11.69
N LEU A 64 10.93 19.81 -11.06
CA LEU A 64 12.02 20.76 -11.30
C LEU A 64 12.75 20.55 -12.64
N GLN A 65 12.80 19.33 -13.17
CA GLN A 65 13.52 19.07 -14.42
C GLN A 65 12.80 19.55 -15.68
N GLY A 66 11.53 19.99 -15.60
CA GLY A 66 10.83 20.63 -16.71
C GLY A 66 10.83 19.81 -18.01
N HIS A 67 10.97 18.49 -17.93
CA HIS A 67 11.13 17.64 -19.10
C HIS A 67 9.87 17.69 -19.97
N SER A 68 10.06 17.83 -21.28
CA SER A 68 8.98 17.64 -22.24
C SER A 68 8.41 16.21 -22.11
N LEU A 69 7.08 16.08 -22.23
CA LEU A 69 6.35 14.80 -22.09
C LEU A 69 6.95 13.64 -22.92
N ALA A 70 7.62 13.95 -24.03
CA ALA A 70 8.29 12.97 -24.90
C ALA A 70 9.59 12.39 -24.31
N GLN A 71 10.33 13.16 -23.50
CA GLN A 71 11.57 12.72 -22.83
C GLN A 71 11.30 12.00 -21.51
N LEU A 72 10.09 12.11 -20.98
CA LEU A 72 9.66 11.43 -19.77
C LEU A 72 9.21 9.97 -20.01
N ARG A 73 9.19 9.45 -21.24
CA ARG A 73 8.81 8.04 -21.52
C ARG A 73 9.64 7.01 -20.73
N PRO A 74 10.98 7.12 -20.62
CA PRO A 74 11.78 6.25 -19.76
C PRO A 74 11.56 6.53 -18.25
N LEU A 75 11.13 7.75 -17.92
CA LEU A 75 10.74 8.21 -16.58
C LEU A 75 9.22 8.11 -16.34
N GLN A 76 8.46 7.36 -17.14
CA GLN A 76 7.06 6.98 -16.86
C GLN A 76 6.98 5.64 -16.12
N GLU A 77 8.01 4.79 -16.20
CA GLU A 77 8.22 3.65 -15.31
C GLU A 77 8.19 3.97 -13.79
N PRO A 78 8.69 5.11 -13.27
CA PRO A 78 8.71 5.42 -11.84
C PRO A 78 7.35 5.72 -11.20
N GLY A 79 6.25 5.74 -11.96
CA GLY A 79 4.92 5.46 -11.41
C GLY A 79 4.85 4.09 -10.70
N SER A 80 5.79 3.18 -11.00
CA SER A 80 5.99 1.90 -10.32
C SER A 80 6.40 2.04 -8.87
N ASN A 81 7.18 3.05 -8.44
CA ASN A 81 7.67 3.13 -7.06
C ASN A 81 6.56 3.49 -6.06
N LEU A 82 5.63 4.35 -6.46
CA LEU A 82 4.47 4.73 -5.64
C LEU A 82 3.38 3.63 -5.67
N GLY A 83 3.20 2.99 -6.82
CA GLY A 83 2.40 1.77 -6.94
C GLY A 83 2.98 0.64 -6.07
N PHE A 84 4.30 0.49 -6.06
CA PHE A 84 5.04 -0.48 -5.26
C PHE A 84 4.91 -0.20 -3.77
N LEU A 85 4.99 1.06 -3.32
CA LEU A 85 4.75 1.40 -1.93
C LEU A 85 3.31 1.07 -1.50
N SER A 86 2.32 1.41 -2.33
CA SER A 86 0.91 1.07 -2.10
C SER A 86 0.71 -0.45 -2.04
N PHE A 87 1.42 -1.18 -2.91
CA PHE A 87 1.45 -2.63 -2.93
C PHE A 87 2.09 -3.24 -1.67
N LEU A 88 3.24 -2.73 -1.22
CA LEU A 88 3.88 -3.18 0.03
C LEU A 88 2.95 -3.00 1.23
N ILE A 89 2.17 -1.93 1.25
CA ILE A 89 1.24 -1.63 2.34
C ILE A 89 -0.03 -2.50 2.25
N MET A 90 -0.44 -2.88 1.04
CA MET A 90 -1.45 -3.92 0.82
C MET A 90 -0.96 -5.28 1.33
N VAL A 91 0.26 -5.70 0.99
CA VAL A 91 0.88 -6.94 1.50
C VAL A 91 0.97 -6.93 3.01
N TYR A 92 1.34 -5.78 3.60
CA TYR A 92 1.34 -5.59 5.04
C TYR A 92 -0.05 -5.77 5.67
N SER A 93 -1.09 -5.24 5.04
CA SER A 93 -2.48 -5.35 5.50
C SER A 93 -3.02 -6.79 5.37
N LEU A 94 -2.68 -7.50 4.29
CA LEU A 94 -2.94 -8.93 4.16
C LEU A 94 -2.17 -9.74 5.22
N GLY A 95 -0.93 -9.34 5.49
CA GLY A 95 -0.09 -9.90 6.53
C GLY A 95 -0.75 -9.84 7.91
N GLN A 96 -1.49 -8.77 8.24
CA GLN A 96 -2.27 -8.72 9.49
C GLN A 96 -3.32 -9.81 9.57
N TRP A 97 -4.10 -9.97 8.50
CA TRP A 97 -5.17 -10.96 8.46
C TRP A 97 -4.60 -12.38 8.57
N LEU A 98 -3.54 -12.67 7.80
CA LEU A 98 -2.85 -13.95 7.83
C LEU A 98 -2.23 -14.24 9.20
N THR A 99 -1.51 -13.27 9.77
CA THR A 99 -0.90 -13.41 11.11
C THR A 99 -1.97 -13.65 12.17
N ARG A 100 -3.14 -12.99 12.08
CA ARG A 100 -4.25 -13.25 13.00
C ARG A 100 -4.78 -14.67 12.86
N ARG A 101 -4.93 -15.19 11.64
CA ARG A 101 -5.37 -16.58 11.41
C ARG A 101 -4.36 -17.58 11.95
N LEU A 102 -3.07 -17.38 11.65
CA LEU A 102 -1.97 -18.17 12.19
C LEU A 102 -1.96 -18.13 13.72
N TYR A 103 -2.08 -16.96 14.35
CA TYR A 103 -2.17 -16.83 15.80
C TYR A 103 -3.33 -17.66 16.38
N LEU A 104 -4.52 -17.60 15.77
CA LEU A 104 -5.68 -18.37 16.23
C LEU A 104 -5.48 -19.88 16.06
N LEU A 105 -4.82 -20.31 14.97
CA LEU A 105 -4.48 -21.71 14.74
C LEU A 105 -3.44 -22.21 15.76
N MET A 106 -2.34 -21.47 15.96
CA MET A 106 -1.28 -21.83 16.91
C MET A 106 -1.78 -21.83 18.36
N LYS A 107 -2.70 -20.93 18.69
CA LYS A 107 -3.36 -20.92 20.01
C LYS A 107 -4.18 -22.20 20.22
N LYS A 108 -4.85 -22.70 19.18
CA LYS A 108 -5.62 -23.96 19.26
C LYS A 108 -4.72 -25.19 19.39
N THR A 109 -3.52 -25.17 18.80
CA THR A 109 -2.57 -26.29 18.86
C THR A 109 -1.70 -26.30 20.12
N GLY A 110 -1.80 -25.29 20.99
CA GLY A 110 -1.05 -25.22 22.25
C GLY A 110 0.44 -24.87 22.11
N GLN A 111 0.91 -24.52 20.91
CA GLN A 111 2.32 -24.18 20.69
C GLN A 111 2.65 -22.79 21.23
N THR A 112 3.24 -22.72 22.42
CA THR A 112 3.48 -21.48 23.18
C THR A 112 4.44 -20.51 22.46
N VAL A 113 5.51 -21.03 21.86
CA VAL A 113 6.53 -20.24 21.14
C VAL A 113 5.93 -19.58 19.90
N LEU A 114 5.30 -20.37 19.01
CA LEU A 114 4.69 -19.84 17.78
C LEU A 114 3.49 -18.93 18.06
N THR A 115 2.72 -19.22 19.12
CA THR A 115 1.64 -18.34 19.58
C THR A 115 2.18 -16.98 20.02
N THR A 116 3.26 -16.96 20.79
CA THR A 116 3.91 -15.72 21.27
C THR A 116 4.51 -14.93 20.10
N PHE A 117 5.20 -15.61 19.19
CA PHE A 117 5.75 -15.01 17.98
C PHE A 117 4.67 -14.37 17.10
N SER A 118 3.62 -15.13 16.78
CA SER A 118 2.49 -14.64 15.97
C SER A 118 1.75 -13.49 16.64
N ARG A 119 1.58 -13.53 17.97
CA ARG A 119 1.00 -12.43 18.74
C ARG A 119 1.85 -11.17 18.64
N ASN A 120 3.18 -11.29 18.78
CA ASN A 120 4.09 -10.15 18.71
C ASN A 120 4.09 -9.50 17.33
N ILE A 121 4.11 -10.31 16.26
CA ILE A 121 3.95 -9.79 14.89
C ILE A 121 2.60 -9.09 14.76
N LEU A 122 1.50 -9.72 15.18
CA LEU A 122 0.17 -9.12 15.05
C LEU A 122 0.05 -7.78 15.79
N LEU A 123 0.67 -7.65 16.97
CA LEU A 123 0.69 -6.40 17.72
C LEU A 123 1.50 -5.31 17.00
N VAL A 124 2.66 -5.65 16.46
CA VAL A 124 3.46 -4.74 15.62
C VAL A 124 2.64 -4.31 14.41
N LEU A 125 2.07 -5.28 13.69
CA LEU A 125 1.32 -4.98 12.49
C LEU A 125 0.12 -4.06 12.80
N ARG A 126 -0.62 -4.33 13.88
CA ARG A 126 -1.76 -3.49 14.30
C ARG A 126 -1.32 -2.09 14.69
N LYS A 127 -0.18 -1.95 15.37
CA LYS A 127 0.32 -0.65 15.86
C LYS A 127 0.68 0.30 14.72
N TYR A 128 1.29 -0.20 13.65
CA TYR A 128 1.79 0.67 12.56
C TYR A 128 0.87 0.73 11.34
N HIS A 129 -0.21 -0.06 11.29
CA HIS A 129 -1.17 0.03 10.19
C HIS A 129 -1.78 1.42 9.97
N PRO A 130 -2.19 2.17 11.01
CA PRO A 130 -2.65 3.55 10.82
C PRO A 130 -1.58 4.43 10.17
N LEU A 131 -0.32 4.30 10.63
CA LEU A 131 0.81 5.03 10.06
C LEU A 131 0.99 4.70 8.56
N PHE A 132 0.99 3.42 8.19
CA PHE A 132 1.10 3.02 6.80
C PHE A 132 -0.08 3.48 5.95
N GLY A 133 -1.30 3.45 6.49
CA GLY A 133 -2.47 4.04 5.83
C GLY A 133 -2.23 5.51 5.47
N TRP A 134 -1.76 6.31 6.43
CA TRP A 134 -1.43 7.73 6.19
C TRP A 134 -0.32 7.91 5.15
N VAL A 135 0.73 7.08 5.19
CA VAL A 135 1.80 7.11 4.18
C VAL A 135 1.25 6.85 2.78
N VAL A 136 0.35 5.85 2.60
CA VAL A 136 -0.33 5.63 1.30
C VAL A 136 -1.18 6.84 0.93
N GLY A 137 -1.94 7.38 1.88
CA GLY A 137 -2.80 8.55 1.66
C GLY A 137 -2.03 9.75 1.10
N ILE A 138 -0.93 10.11 1.75
CA ILE A 138 -0.08 11.25 1.37
C ILE A 138 0.56 10.99 0.00
N THR A 139 1.15 9.81 -0.20
CA THR A 139 1.86 9.50 -1.45
C THR A 139 0.92 9.37 -2.64
N ALA A 140 -0.24 8.74 -2.48
CA ALA A 140 -1.27 8.66 -3.51
C ALA A 140 -1.87 10.05 -3.84
N THR A 141 -2.03 10.91 -2.84
CA THR A 141 -2.52 12.28 -3.05
C THR A 141 -1.51 13.13 -3.82
N ALA A 142 -0.22 13.06 -3.44
CA ALA A 142 0.85 13.72 -4.18
C ALA A 142 0.93 13.22 -5.64
N HIS A 143 0.80 11.91 -5.84
CA HIS A 143 0.73 11.29 -7.17
C HIS A 143 -0.43 11.83 -7.99
N MET A 144 -1.64 11.90 -7.41
CA MET A 144 -2.83 12.40 -8.08
C MET A 144 -2.67 13.87 -8.50
N PHE A 145 -2.17 14.72 -7.59
CA PHE A 145 -1.95 16.14 -7.90
C PHE A 145 -0.93 16.36 -9.01
N TYR A 146 0.14 15.55 -9.06
CA TYR A 146 1.10 15.59 -10.16
C TYR A 146 0.44 15.37 -11.53
N TYR A 147 -0.38 14.32 -11.67
CA TYR A 147 -1.05 14.05 -12.94
C TYR A 147 -2.16 15.05 -13.28
N ILE A 148 -2.87 15.59 -12.28
CA ILE A 148 -3.84 16.69 -12.50
C ILE A 148 -3.11 17.92 -13.03
N PHE A 149 -1.99 18.29 -12.42
CA PHE A 149 -1.21 19.44 -12.84
C PHE A 149 -0.67 19.28 -14.26
N LEU A 150 -0.19 18.08 -14.61
CA LEU A 150 0.21 17.76 -15.99
C LEU A 150 -0.95 17.89 -16.99
N LEU A 151 -2.15 17.43 -16.64
CA LEU A 151 -3.33 17.55 -17.51
C LEU A 151 -3.71 19.02 -17.75
N VAL A 152 -3.63 19.86 -16.71
CA VAL A 152 -3.92 21.30 -16.82
C VAL A 152 -2.90 22.00 -17.73
N LEU A 153 -1.62 21.64 -17.64
CA LEU A 153 -0.57 22.22 -18.49
C LEU A 153 -0.59 21.70 -19.93
N HIS A 154 -1.06 20.47 -20.15
CA HIS A 154 -1.03 19.80 -21.45
C HIS A 154 -2.39 19.15 -21.76
N PRO A 155 -3.41 19.93 -22.19
CA PRO A 155 -4.78 19.42 -22.34
C PRO A 155 -4.97 18.41 -23.47
N THR A 156 -4.05 18.33 -24.44
CA THR A 156 -4.10 17.38 -25.57
C THR A 156 -3.53 16.02 -25.17
N VAL A 157 -4.17 15.37 -24.21
CA VAL A 157 -3.73 14.09 -23.64
C VAL A 157 -4.30 12.91 -24.43
N ASP A 158 -3.46 11.90 -24.67
CA ASP A 158 -3.84 10.62 -25.26
C ASP A 158 -5.01 9.94 -24.50
N GLN A 159 -5.92 9.28 -25.21
CA GLN A 159 -7.07 8.55 -24.64
C GLN A 159 -6.63 7.52 -23.59
N ARG A 160 -5.46 6.89 -23.77
CA ARG A 160 -4.90 5.95 -22.79
C ARG A 160 -4.65 6.62 -21.44
N LEU A 161 -3.99 7.77 -21.44
CA LEU A 161 -3.68 8.51 -20.21
C LEU A 161 -4.94 9.09 -19.56
N GLN A 162 -5.97 9.45 -20.33
CA GLN A 162 -7.29 9.82 -19.78
C GLN A 162 -7.94 8.66 -19.03
N ARG A 163 -7.91 7.44 -19.59
CA ARG A 163 -8.43 6.23 -18.94
C ARG A 163 -7.68 5.93 -17.64
N ASP A 164 -6.35 6.03 -17.67
CA ASP A 164 -5.51 5.76 -16.50
C ASP A 164 -5.75 6.78 -15.40
N LEU A 165 -5.92 8.07 -15.76
CA LEU A 165 -6.27 9.13 -14.82
C LEU A 165 -7.65 8.90 -14.19
N LEU A 166 -8.64 8.46 -14.97
CA LEU A 166 -9.97 8.12 -14.45
C LEU A 166 -9.88 7.00 -13.41
N LEU A 167 -9.20 5.89 -13.73
CA LEU A 167 -9.01 4.78 -12.81
C LEU A 167 -8.22 5.21 -11.56
N GLY A 168 -7.18 6.02 -11.73
CA GLY A 168 -6.40 6.59 -10.62
C GLY A 168 -7.24 7.49 -9.71
N THR A 169 -8.11 8.32 -10.29
CA THR A 169 -9.04 9.18 -9.54
C THR A 169 -10.01 8.35 -8.72
N VAL A 170 -10.62 7.33 -9.34
CA VAL A 170 -11.54 6.43 -8.65
C VAL A 170 -10.82 5.71 -7.50
N ALA A 171 -9.62 5.19 -7.73
CA ALA A 171 -8.80 4.58 -6.68
C ALA A 171 -8.52 5.55 -5.52
N TRP A 172 -8.14 6.79 -5.84
CA TRP A 172 -7.85 7.83 -4.86
C TRP A 172 -9.08 8.23 -4.02
N LEU A 173 -10.26 8.35 -4.63
CA LEU A 173 -11.51 8.61 -3.90
C LEU A 173 -11.86 7.46 -2.95
N VAL A 174 -11.74 6.21 -3.41
CA VAL A 174 -11.98 5.03 -2.56
C VAL A 174 -10.97 4.96 -1.41
N LEU A 175 -9.71 5.33 -1.65
CA LEU A 175 -8.70 5.46 -0.60
C LEU A 175 -9.08 6.53 0.43
N GLY A 176 -9.61 7.69 0.00
CA GLY A 176 -10.10 8.72 0.91
C GLY A 176 -11.22 8.22 1.85
N VAL A 177 -12.16 7.43 1.30
CA VAL A 177 -13.19 6.74 2.11
C VAL A 177 -12.54 5.73 3.06
N LEU A 178 -11.57 4.95 2.59
CA LEU A 178 -10.89 3.94 3.40
C LEU A 178 -10.14 4.55 4.59
N LEU A 179 -9.43 5.67 4.38
CA LEU A 179 -8.73 6.41 5.42
C LEU A 179 -9.71 7.01 6.43
N SER A 180 -10.80 7.59 5.96
CA SER A 180 -11.86 8.13 6.82
C SER A 180 -12.44 7.04 7.71
N LEU A 181 -12.79 5.88 7.13
CA LEU A 181 -13.26 4.72 7.88
C LEU A 181 -12.21 4.20 8.87
N GLY A 182 -10.94 4.15 8.47
CA GLY A 182 -9.82 3.75 9.33
C GLY A 182 -9.71 4.65 10.57
N PHE A 183 -9.78 5.97 10.37
CA PHE A 183 -9.79 6.97 11.44
C PHE A 183 -11.01 6.78 12.37
N PHE A 184 -12.21 6.57 11.83
CA PHE A 184 -13.40 6.29 12.65
C PHE A 184 -13.25 4.99 13.46
N VAL A 185 -12.68 3.94 12.87
CA VAL A 185 -12.43 2.68 13.58
C VAL A 185 -11.45 2.91 14.74
N GLU A 186 -10.38 3.66 14.52
CA GLU A 186 -9.40 4.00 15.54
C GLU A 186 -10.05 4.75 16.71
N LYS A 187 -10.80 5.82 16.43
CA LYS A 187 -11.53 6.59 17.45
C LYS A 187 -12.61 5.79 18.17
N ALA A 188 -13.30 4.91 17.46
CA ALA A 188 -14.30 4.05 18.05
C ALA A 188 -13.69 2.96 18.97
N VAL A 189 -12.49 2.48 18.65
CA VAL A 189 -11.72 1.56 19.50
C VAL A 189 -11.22 2.28 20.76
N GLU A 190 -10.68 3.50 20.65
CA GLU A 190 -10.28 4.34 21.79
C GLU A 190 -11.45 4.55 22.76
N ARG A 191 -12.64 4.82 22.22
CA ARG A 191 -13.88 5.04 22.97
C ARG A 191 -14.58 3.75 23.43
N LYS A 192 -14.01 2.57 23.15
CA LYS A 192 -14.60 1.24 23.42
C LYS A 192 -16.02 1.05 22.84
N LYS A 193 -16.40 1.82 21.82
CA LYS A 193 -17.73 1.82 21.20
C LYS A 193 -17.60 1.62 19.70
N LEU A 194 -17.20 0.42 19.28
CA LEU A 194 -17.04 0.09 17.87
C LEU A 194 -18.32 -0.50 17.27
N PRO A 195 -18.99 0.18 16.32
CA PRO A 195 -20.14 -0.40 15.63
C PRO A 195 -19.74 -1.66 14.89
N LYS A 196 -20.55 -2.73 14.99
CA LYS A 196 -20.26 -4.03 14.38
C LYS A 196 -20.05 -3.93 12.86
N GLY A 197 -20.77 -3.02 12.19
CA GLY A 197 -20.70 -2.83 10.74
C GLY A 197 -19.46 -2.06 10.25
N LEU A 198 -18.84 -1.23 11.08
CA LEU A 198 -17.78 -0.32 10.63
C LEU A 198 -16.52 -1.08 10.17
N ARG A 199 -16.17 -2.17 10.87
CA ARG A 199 -15.07 -3.05 10.47
C ARG A 199 -15.34 -3.75 9.14
N THR A 200 -16.57 -4.23 8.96
CA THR A 200 -16.97 -4.89 7.71
C THR A 200 -16.94 -3.91 6.57
N LEU A 201 -17.44 -2.69 6.76
CA LEU A 201 -17.41 -1.64 5.76
C LEU A 201 -15.96 -1.30 5.36
N HIS A 202 -15.08 -1.04 6.34
CA HIS A 202 -13.67 -0.77 6.07
C HIS A 202 -12.99 -1.93 5.30
N PHE A 203 -13.29 -3.18 5.67
CA PHE A 203 -12.77 -4.36 4.98
C PHE A 203 -13.28 -4.47 3.53
N VAL A 204 -14.58 -4.28 3.29
CA VAL A 204 -15.17 -4.33 1.95
C VAL A 204 -14.62 -3.20 1.07
N THR A 205 -14.49 -1.99 1.62
CA THR A 205 -13.87 -0.86 0.91
C THR A 205 -12.41 -1.16 0.58
N ALA A 206 -11.66 -1.83 1.47
CA ALA A 206 -10.28 -2.24 1.19
C ALA A 206 -10.20 -3.25 0.04
N LEU A 207 -11.13 -4.20 -0.05
CA LEU A 207 -11.21 -5.15 -1.17
C LEU A 207 -11.57 -4.45 -2.48
N ALA A 208 -12.50 -3.49 -2.44
CA ALA A 208 -12.84 -2.69 -3.61
C ALA A 208 -11.63 -1.86 -4.11
N PHE A 209 -10.93 -1.19 -3.19
CA PHE A 209 -9.70 -0.46 -3.47
C PHE A 209 -8.65 -1.37 -4.12
N LEU A 210 -8.46 -2.57 -3.56
CA LEU A 210 -7.55 -3.57 -4.10
C LEU A 210 -7.89 -3.95 -5.54
N GLY A 211 -9.15 -4.27 -5.83
CA GLY A 211 -9.60 -4.61 -7.18
C GLY A 211 -9.33 -3.47 -8.18
N ILE A 212 -9.62 -2.23 -7.79
CA ILE A 212 -9.36 -1.04 -8.62
C ILE A 212 -7.87 -0.86 -8.88
N ILE A 213 -7.02 -1.01 -7.85
CA ILE A 213 -5.56 -0.87 -8.01
C ILE A 213 -5.00 -1.97 -8.92
N ILE A 214 -5.44 -3.22 -8.80
CA ILE A 214 -5.02 -4.29 -9.70
C ILE A 214 -5.35 -3.91 -11.15
N VAL A 215 -6.59 -3.50 -11.41
CA VAL A 215 -7.01 -3.07 -12.75
C VAL A 215 -6.19 -1.86 -13.23
N HIS A 216 -5.98 -0.86 -12.37
CA HIS A 216 -5.21 0.34 -12.70
C HIS A 216 -3.74 0.03 -13.03
N VAL A 217 -3.12 -0.94 -12.36
CA VAL A 217 -1.73 -1.34 -12.60
C VAL A 217 -1.61 -2.28 -13.80
N SER A 218 -2.56 -3.20 -14.01
CA SER A 218 -2.53 -4.16 -15.12
C SER A 218 -2.90 -3.56 -16.48
N LEU A 219 -3.61 -2.43 -16.48
CA LEU A 219 -4.01 -1.73 -17.71
C LEU A 219 -3.06 -0.60 -18.12
N LYS A 220 -2.02 -0.34 -17.32
CA LYS A 220 -0.90 0.54 -17.67
C LYS A 220 -0.01 -0.10 -18.73
#